data_AF-A0A838NHG7-F1
#
_entry.id   AF-A0A838NHG7-F1
#
_cell.length_a   1.000
_cell.length_b   1.000
_cell.length_c   1.000
_cell.angle_alpha   90.00
_cell.angle_beta   90.00
_cell.angle_gamma   90.00
#
_symmetry.space_group_name_H-M   'P 1'
#
loop_
_entity.id
_entity.type
_entity.pdbx_description
1 polymer ?
#
loop_
_entity_poly.entity_id
_entity_poly.type
_entity_poly.pdbx_seq_one_letter_code
_entity_poly.pdbx_strand_id
1 'polypeptide(L)'
;MSHRNTAPANGEEAARLAALHSYEILDTPPDGAFDRVTALAARHFHAPVALVSLVDEDRIWFKSRRGLDTEEIPRSPGLCASVILSDEAYVVTNALEDPRTLANPLVAGEMGLRFYAAAPLVTHDGHRLGTLNVIDFEPRELDADGCWMLHQFAGLVMDQMELRLSARKAIASLSQIFLGAERSDDLKKLITVSAWSRKIQVDNVWVSFEEFLVDKLGVSITHGIDPESAQELHNQMDQRKHRSG
;
A
#
# COMPACT_ATOMS: atom_id res chain seq x y z
N MET A 1 16.80 -32.01 -17.48
CA MET A 1 16.86 -31.75 -16.03
C MET A 1 15.43 -31.59 -15.55
N SER A 2 15.01 -32.40 -14.58
CA SER A 2 13.61 -32.44 -14.11
C SER A 2 13.37 -31.27 -13.15
N HIS A 3 12.71 -30.20 -13.62
CA HIS A 3 12.24 -29.13 -12.75
C HIS A 3 11.05 -29.65 -11.95
N ARG A 4 11.30 -29.93 -10.66
CA ARG A 4 10.23 -30.30 -9.72
C ARG A 4 9.32 -29.09 -9.52
N ASN A 5 8.09 -29.23 -9.98
CA ASN A 5 6.97 -28.34 -9.73
C ASN A 5 6.49 -28.55 -8.27
N THR A 6 7.27 -28.10 -7.29
CA THR A 6 6.88 -28.15 -5.87
C THR A 6 6.05 -26.92 -5.54
N ALA A 7 4.90 -27.13 -4.90
CA ALA A 7 4.14 -26.05 -4.27
C ALA A 7 5.08 -25.19 -3.39
N PRO A 8 4.90 -23.86 -3.37
CA PRO A 8 5.75 -22.97 -2.57
C PRO A 8 5.76 -23.44 -1.12
N ALA A 9 6.93 -23.35 -0.47
CA ALA A 9 6.99 -23.66 0.95
C ALA A 9 6.02 -22.75 1.71
N ASN A 10 5.41 -23.21 2.81
CA ASN A 10 4.37 -22.45 3.52
C ASN A 10 4.77 -20.99 3.85
N GLY A 11 6.05 -20.71 4.07
CA GLY A 11 6.56 -19.34 4.27
C GLY A 11 6.65 -18.48 3.01
N GLU A 12 6.92 -19.08 1.85
CA GLU A 12 6.96 -18.39 0.55
C GLU A 12 5.55 -17.99 0.10
N GLU A 13 4.55 -18.86 0.32
CA GLU A 13 3.15 -18.54 0.00
C GLU A 13 2.61 -17.43 0.91
N ALA A 14 2.91 -17.47 2.22
CA ALA A 14 2.51 -16.41 3.13
C ALA A 14 3.11 -15.04 2.73
N ALA A 15 4.39 -15.01 2.32
CA ALA A 15 5.04 -13.80 1.83
C ALA A 15 4.42 -13.30 0.51
N ARG A 16 4.10 -14.21 -0.41
CA ARG A 16 3.43 -13.89 -1.69
C ARG A 16 2.03 -13.29 -1.47
N LEU A 17 1.24 -13.88 -0.55
CA LEU A 17 -0.08 -13.37 -0.18
C LEU A 17 0.02 -11.99 0.49
N ALA A 18 0.96 -11.81 1.42
CA ALA A 18 1.22 -10.51 2.04
C ALA A 18 1.60 -9.46 0.98
N ALA A 19 2.43 -9.83 0.00
CA ALA A 19 2.76 -8.96 -1.12
C ALA A 19 1.52 -8.60 -1.94
N LEU A 20 0.69 -9.58 -2.33
CA LEU A 20 -0.56 -9.36 -3.06
C LEU A 20 -1.49 -8.40 -2.32
N HIS A 21 -1.75 -8.65 -1.04
CA HIS A 21 -2.63 -7.83 -0.21
C HIS A 21 -2.09 -6.41 -0.02
N SER A 22 -0.77 -6.23 -0.03
CA SER A 22 -0.16 -4.90 0.05
C SER A 22 -0.54 -3.96 -1.09
N TYR A 23 -0.98 -4.47 -2.25
CA TYR A 23 -1.45 -3.64 -3.37
C TYR A 23 -2.88 -3.13 -3.18
N GLU A 24 -3.67 -3.68 -2.25
CA GLU A 24 -5.08 -3.33 -2.04
C GLU A 24 -5.90 -3.35 -3.36
N ILE A 25 -5.64 -4.37 -4.18
CA ILE A 25 -6.19 -4.47 -5.54
C ILE A 25 -7.36 -5.45 -5.65
N LEU A 26 -7.45 -6.42 -4.75
CA LEU A 26 -8.54 -7.40 -4.69
C LEU A 26 -9.86 -6.72 -4.32
N ASP A 27 -10.98 -7.26 -4.82
CA ASP A 27 -12.34 -6.77 -4.54
C ASP A 27 -12.55 -5.27 -4.86
N THR A 28 -11.74 -4.72 -5.76
CA THR A 28 -11.88 -3.34 -6.22
C THR A 28 -12.73 -3.26 -7.49
N PRO A 29 -13.44 -2.13 -7.72
CA PRO A 29 -14.25 -1.95 -8.93
C PRO A 29 -13.47 -2.13 -10.25
N PRO A 30 -14.19 -2.34 -11.37
CA PRO A 30 -13.60 -2.36 -12.70
C PRO A 30 -12.75 -1.11 -12.98
N ASP A 31 -11.75 -1.28 -13.84
CA ASP A 31 -10.67 -0.31 -13.93
C ASP A 31 -10.15 -0.16 -15.35
N GLY A 32 -10.43 1.00 -15.93
CA GLY A 32 -10.11 1.29 -17.32
C GLY A 32 -8.63 1.16 -17.66
N ALA A 33 -7.69 1.23 -16.69
CA ALA A 33 -6.28 1.00 -16.98
C ALA A 33 -6.00 -0.48 -17.28
N PHE A 34 -6.50 -1.39 -16.44
CA PHE A 34 -6.33 -2.83 -16.65
C PHE A 34 -7.22 -3.36 -17.78
N ASP A 35 -8.42 -2.80 -17.96
CA ASP A 35 -9.34 -3.14 -19.06
C ASP A 35 -8.73 -2.86 -20.43
N ARG A 36 -7.96 -1.77 -20.54
CA ARG A 36 -7.22 -1.46 -21.77
C ARG A 36 -6.16 -2.50 -22.08
N VAL A 37 -5.45 -3.00 -21.07
CA VAL A 37 -4.41 -4.03 -21.27
C VAL A 37 -5.03 -5.33 -21.75
N THR A 38 -6.08 -5.82 -21.11
CA THR A 38 -6.77 -7.05 -21.56
C THR A 38 -7.40 -6.90 -22.94
N ALA A 39 -7.97 -5.73 -23.26
CA ALA A 39 -8.52 -5.48 -24.58
C ALA A 39 -7.42 -5.49 -25.67
N LEU A 40 -6.27 -4.89 -25.40
CA LEU A 40 -5.11 -4.92 -26.31
C LEU A 40 -4.52 -6.32 -26.43
N ALA A 41 -4.41 -7.06 -25.33
CA ALA A 41 -3.92 -8.44 -25.34
C ALA A 41 -4.86 -9.35 -26.17
N ALA A 42 -6.16 -9.35 -25.89
CA ALA A 42 -7.15 -10.11 -26.67
C ALA A 42 -7.06 -9.79 -28.17
N ARG A 43 -6.93 -8.50 -28.50
CA ARG A 43 -6.81 -8.06 -29.90
C ARG A 43 -5.49 -8.46 -30.55
N HIS A 44 -4.37 -8.29 -29.86
CA HIS A 44 -3.03 -8.61 -30.37
C HIS A 44 -2.89 -10.10 -30.62
N PHE A 45 -3.34 -10.91 -29.67
CA PHE A 45 -3.31 -12.35 -29.81
C PHE A 45 -4.46 -12.87 -30.66
N HIS A 46 -5.46 -12.08 -31.07
CA HIS A 46 -6.67 -12.61 -31.73
C HIS A 46 -7.38 -13.70 -30.90
N ALA A 47 -7.32 -13.61 -29.58
CA ALA A 47 -7.96 -14.55 -28.67
C ALA A 47 -9.32 -14.00 -28.22
N PRO A 48 -10.36 -14.83 -28.08
CA PRO A 48 -11.68 -14.38 -27.63
C PRO A 48 -11.66 -13.91 -26.17
N VAL A 49 -10.71 -14.41 -25.37
CA VAL A 49 -10.63 -14.14 -23.93
C VAL A 49 -9.23 -13.68 -23.54
N ALA A 50 -9.17 -12.65 -22.69
CA ALA A 50 -7.95 -12.19 -22.03
C ALA A 50 -8.26 -11.69 -20.62
N LEU A 51 -7.43 -12.06 -19.65
CA LEU A 51 -7.68 -11.80 -18.23
C LEU A 51 -6.42 -11.27 -17.54
N VAL A 52 -6.62 -10.35 -16.59
CA VAL A 52 -5.67 -10.09 -15.50
C VAL A 52 -6.20 -10.82 -14.28
N SER A 53 -5.50 -11.87 -13.88
CA SER A 53 -5.90 -12.79 -12.81
C SER A 53 -4.96 -12.66 -11.64
N LEU A 54 -5.48 -12.50 -10.42
CA LEU A 54 -4.72 -12.45 -9.18
C LEU A 54 -5.02 -13.70 -8.36
N VAL A 55 -3.98 -14.39 -7.89
CA VAL A 55 -4.11 -15.66 -7.17
C VAL A 55 -4.12 -15.36 -5.68
N ASP A 56 -5.30 -15.43 -5.06
CA ASP A 56 -5.50 -15.24 -3.62
C ASP A 56 -5.41 -16.59 -2.88
N GLU A 57 -5.70 -16.61 -1.58
CA GLU A 57 -5.59 -17.82 -0.75
C GLU A 57 -6.45 -18.98 -1.29
N ASP A 58 -7.74 -18.75 -1.51
CA ASP A 58 -8.74 -19.77 -1.88
C ASP A 58 -9.39 -19.54 -3.25
N ARG A 59 -9.08 -18.42 -3.92
CA ARG A 59 -9.68 -18.01 -5.19
C ARG A 59 -8.68 -17.44 -6.19
N ILE A 60 -9.09 -17.39 -7.44
CA ILE A 60 -8.47 -16.59 -8.49
C ILE A 60 -9.44 -15.46 -8.80
N TRP A 61 -9.03 -14.24 -8.48
CA TRP A 61 -9.84 -13.04 -8.68
C TRP A 61 -9.42 -12.32 -9.97
N PHE A 62 -10.38 -11.94 -10.80
CA PHE A 62 -10.09 -11.32 -12.10
C PHE A 62 -10.19 -9.80 -12.01
N LYS A 63 -9.04 -9.12 -11.94
CA LYS A 63 -8.97 -7.65 -11.91
C LYS A 63 -9.52 -7.02 -13.18
N SER A 64 -9.28 -7.67 -14.31
CA SER A 64 -9.74 -7.25 -15.61
C SER A 64 -10.08 -8.46 -16.47
N ARG A 65 -11.14 -8.33 -17.26
CA ARG A 65 -11.79 -9.42 -17.97
C ARG A 65 -12.22 -8.97 -19.35
N ARG A 66 -11.81 -9.69 -20.39
CA ARG A 66 -12.45 -9.61 -21.71
C ARG A 66 -12.86 -11.01 -22.15
N GLY A 67 -14.11 -11.14 -22.61
CA GLY A 67 -14.65 -12.39 -23.15
C GLY A 67 -15.16 -13.37 -22.09
N LEU A 68 -15.20 -12.95 -20.81
CA LEU A 68 -15.67 -13.75 -19.69
C LEU A 68 -16.43 -12.88 -18.68
N ASP A 69 -17.63 -13.34 -18.28
CA ASP A 69 -18.51 -12.58 -17.38
C ASP A 69 -18.28 -12.86 -15.90
N THR A 70 -17.68 -14.01 -15.57
CA THR A 70 -17.32 -14.40 -14.20
C THR A 70 -16.24 -13.50 -13.60
N GLU A 71 -16.37 -13.11 -12.34
CA GLU A 71 -15.43 -12.22 -11.62
C GLU A 71 -14.31 -12.98 -10.89
N GLU A 72 -14.59 -14.18 -10.44
CA GLU A 72 -13.63 -15.03 -9.74
C GLU A 72 -13.98 -16.51 -9.91
N ILE A 73 -12.99 -17.35 -9.70
CA ILE A 73 -13.16 -18.80 -9.68
C ILE A 73 -12.44 -19.40 -8.46
N PRO A 74 -12.85 -20.58 -7.97
CA PRO A 74 -12.11 -21.29 -6.93
C PRO A 74 -10.66 -21.55 -7.36
N ARG A 75 -9.71 -21.45 -6.43
CA ARG A 75 -8.30 -21.77 -6.68
C ARG A 75 -8.13 -23.28 -6.85
N SER A 76 -8.31 -23.75 -8.08
CA SER A 76 -8.06 -25.14 -8.45
C SER A 76 -6.62 -25.32 -8.97
N PRO A 77 -5.99 -26.48 -8.78
CA PRO A 77 -4.71 -26.78 -9.41
C PRO A 77 -4.75 -26.64 -10.95
N GLY A 78 -3.62 -26.23 -11.54
CA GLY A 78 -3.49 -25.99 -12.98
C GLY A 78 -3.67 -24.52 -13.38
N LEU A 79 -3.39 -24.22 -14.66
CA LEU A 79 -3.55 -22.89 -15.26
C LEU A 79 -2.89 -21.79 -14.41
N CYS A 80 -3.62 -20.73 -14.03
CA CYS A 80 -3.13 -19.60 -13.24
C CYS A 80 -2.39 -20.02 -11.96
N ALA A 81 -2.90 -21.03 -11.25
CA ALA A 81 -2.29 -21.51 -10.01
C ALA A 81 -0.93 -22.21 -10.25
N SER A 82 -0.68 -22.70 -11.46
CA SER A 82 0.60 -23.28 -11.86
C SER A 82 1.59 -22.25 -12.40
N VAL A 83 1.12 -21.14 -12.96
CA VAL A 83 2.00 -20.10 -13.51
C VAL A 83 2.81 -19.40 -12.42
N ILE A 84 2.25 -19.27 -11.21
CA ILE A 84 2.98 -18.69 -10.07
C ILE A 84 4.14 -19.56 -9.56
N LEU A 85 4.44 -20.68 -10.22
CA LEU A 85 5.53 -21.60 -9.89
C LEU A 85 6.76 -21.42 -10.80
N SER A 86 6.68 -20.57 -11.84
CA SER A 86 7.77 -20.32 -12.80
C SER A 86 7.83 -18.85 -13.23
N ASP A 87 8.99 -18.43 -13.73
CA ASP A 87 9.19 -17.11 -14.36
C ASP A 87 8.91 -17.11 -15.87
N GLU A 88 8.75 -18.29 -16.45
CA GLU A 88 8.50 -18.45 -17.89
C GLU A 88 7.00 -18.34 -18.21
N ALA A 89 6.71 -17.99 -19.46
CA ALA A 89 5.34 -18.04 -19.96
C ALA A 89 4.85 -19.50 -19.92
N TYR A 90 3.67 -19.71 -19.37
CA TYR A 90 3.03 -21.01 -19.29
C TYR A 90 2.08 -21.16 -20.48
N VAL A 91 2.44 -22.04 -21.43
CA VAL A 91 1.68 -22.29 -22.65
C VAL A 91 1.13 -23.71 -22.65
N VAL A 92 -0.16 -23.83 -22.97
CA VAL A 92 -0.90 -25.06 -23.21
C VAL A 92 -1.56 -24.92 -24.57
N THR A 93 -1.05 -25.67 -25.54
CA THR A 93 -1.47 -25.57 -26.94
C THR A 93 -2.81 -26.27 -27.19
N ASN A 94 -3.05 -27.38 -26.50
CA ASN A 94 -4.33 -28.07 -26.44
C ASN A 94 -4.58 -28.69 -25.05
N ALA A 95 -5.48 -28.08 -24.29
CA ALA A 95 -5.76 -28.42 -22.90
C ALA A 95 -6.46 -29.79 -22.74
N LEU A 96 -7.09 -30.31 -23.80
CA LEU A 96 -7.66 -31.67 -23.79
C LEU A 96 -6.60 -32.77 -23.88
N GLU A 97 -5.40 -32.42 -24.34
CA GLU A 97 -4.31 -33.38 -24.54
C GLU A 97 -3.18 -33.16 -23.52
N ASP A 98 -3.16 -32.00 -22.85
CA ASP A 98 -2.15 -31.65 -21.87
C ASP A 98 -2.45 -32.23 -20.49
N PRO A 99 -1.62 -33.16 -19.97
CA PRO A 99 -1.83 -33.79 -18.66
C PRO A 99 -1.92 -32.81 -17.50
N ARG A 100 -1.35 -31.61 -17.64
CA ARG A 100 -1.36 -30.56 -16.61
C ARG A 100 -2.76 -29.95 -16.42
N THR A 101 -3.65 -30.13 -17.40
CA THR A 101 -4.96 -29.45 -17.43
C THR A 101 -6.16 -30.39 -17.54
N LEU A 102 -5.97 -31.69 -17.75
CA LEU A 102 -7.05 -32.67 -17.91
C LEU A 102 -8.11 -32.65 -16.81
N ALA A 103 -7.68 -32.49 -15.55
CA ALA A 103 -8.58 -32.47 -14.40
C ALA A 103 -9.11 -31.06 -14.06
N ASN A 104 -8.74 -30.04 -14.83
CA ASN A 104 -9.14 -28.67 -14.54
C ASN A 104 -10.61 -28.43 -14.96
N PRO A 105 -11.46 -27.88 -14.08
CA PRO A 105 -12.87 -27.65 -14.38
C PRO A 105 -13.12 -26.77 -15.62
N LEU A 106 -12.21 -25.85 -15.93
CA LEU A 106 -12.36 -24.98 -17.11
C LEU A 106 -12.14 -25.72 -18.44
N VAL A 107 -11.49 -26.89 -18.39
CA VAL A 107 -11.23 -27.75 -19.55
C VAL A 107 -12.29 -28.82 -19.68
N ALA A 108 -12.58 -29.52 -18.59
CA ALA A 108 -13.52 -30.64 -18.55
C ALA A 108 -15.00 -30.18 -18.50
N GLY A 109 -15.25 -28.93 -18.10
CA GLY A 109 -16.59 -28.35 -17.99
C GLY A 109 -17.06 -27.59 -19.23
N GLU A 110 -18.10 -26.78 -19.05
CA GLU A 110 -18.83 -26.11 -20.14
C GLU A 110 -18.06 -24.95 -20.79
N MET A 111 -16.99 -24.43 -20.15
CA MET A 111 -16.17 -23.35 -20.72
C MET A 111 -15.46 -23.78 -22.00
N GLY A 112 -15.17 -25.07 -22.18
CA GLY A 112 -14.58 -25.59 -23.41
C GLY A 112 -13.18 -25.06 -23.73
N LEU A 113 -12.39 -24.69 -22.71
CA LEU A 113 -11.03 -24.17 -22.88
C LEU A 113 -10.17 -25.16 -23.70
N ARG A 114 -9.46 -24.67 -24.72
CA ARG A 114 -8.51 -25.48 -25.51
C ARG A 114 -7.11 -24.89 -25.52
N PHE A 115 -6.98 -23.60 -25.71
CA PHE A 115 -5.68 -22.93 -25.64
C PHE A 115 -5.61 -22.05 -24.41
N TYR A 116 -4.45 -22.07 -23.75
CA TYR A 116 -4.15 -21.18 -22.63
C TYR A 116 -2.69 -20.76 -22.70
N ALA A 117 -2.45 -19.45 -22.72
CA ALA A 117 -1.11 -18.90 -22.55
C ALA A 117 -1.14 -17.82 -21.48
N ALA A 118 -0.16 -17.84 -20.58
CA ALA A 118 -0.10 -16.92 -19.46
C ALA A 118 1.33 -16.50 -19.12
N ALA A 119 1.50 -15.22 -18.80
CA ALA A 119 2.75 -14.69 -18.24
C ALA A 119 2.52 -14.29 -16.77
N PRO A 120 3.48 -14.58 -15.87
CA PRO A 120 3.36 -14.25 -14.46
C PRO A 120 3.42 -12.73 -14.23
N LEU A 121 2.65 -12.27 -13.24
CA LEU A 121 2.74 -10.91 -12.69
C LEU A 121 3.75 -10.93 -11.54
N VAL A 122 4.98 -10.47 -11.80
CA VAL A 122 6.11 -10.59 -10.88
C VAL A 122 6.46 -9.24 -10.26
N THR A 123 6.48 -9.16 -8.92
CA THR A 123 6.93 -7.95 -8.21
C THR A 123 8.45 -7.77 -8.31
N HIS A 124 8.95 -6.58 -7.97
CA HIS A 124 10.39 -6.34 -7.89
C HIS A 124 11.10 -7.26 -6.88
N ASP A 125 10.38 -7.70 -5.84
CA ASP A 125 10.87 -8.65 -4.82
C ASP A 125 10.71 -10.12 -5.25
N GLY A 126 10.27 -10.38 -6.48
CA GLY A 126 10.16 -11.73 -7.05
C GLY A 126 8.88 -12.48 -6.66
N HIS A 127 7.89 -11.82 -6.07
CA HIS A 127 6.61 -12.45 -5.74
C HIS A 127 5.71 -12.54 -6.98
N ARG A 128 5.16 -13.72 -7.24
CA ARG A 128 4.25 -13.98 -8.37
C ARG A 128 2.81 -13.81 -7.92
N LEU A 129 2.22 -12.67 -8.22
CA LEU A 129 0.91 -12.28 -7.67
C LEU A 129 -0.25 -12.92 -8.45
N GLY A 130 0.00 -13.28 -9.70
CA GLY A 130 -1.01 -13.81 -10.61
C GLY A 130 -0.52 -13.87 -12.04
N THR A 131 -1.41 -13.67 -13.00
CA THR A 131 -1.08 -13.76 -14.44
C THR A 131 -1.80 -12.70 -15.27
N LEU A 132 -1.17 -12.33 -16.38
CA LEU A 132 -1.91 -11.96 -17.57
C LEU A 132 -2.03 -13.20 -18.45
N ASN A 133 -3.24 -13.55 -18.85
CA ASN A 133 -3.47 -14.72 -19.70
C ASN A 133 -4.43 -14.44 -20.85
N VAL A 134 -4.30 -15.26 -21.89
CA VAL A 134 -5.19 -15.34 -23.04
C VAL A 134 -5.69 -16.77 -23.18
N ILE A 135 -6.97 -16.88 -23.57
CA ILE A 135 -7.68 -18.16 -23.66
C ILE A 135 -8.37 -18.24 -25.02
N ASP A 136 -8.33 -19.43 -25.60
CA ASP A 136 -9.07 -19.77 -26.81
C ASP A 136 -9.84 -21.09 -26.64
N PHE A 137 -10.91 -21.22 -27.42
CA PHE A 137 -11.76 -22.40 -27.50
C PHE A 137 -11.34 -23.35 -28.62
N GLU A 138 -10.29 -22.99 -29.36
CA GLU A 138 -9.61 -23.84 -30.34
C GLU A 138 -8.13 -24.05 -29.96
N PRO A 139 -7.52 -25.21 -30.29
CA PRO A 139 -6.09 -25.42 -30.09
C PRO A 139 -5.24 -24.41 -30.86
N ARG A 140 -4.09 -24.03 -30.30
CA ARG A 140 -3.22 -23.03 -30.91
C ARG A 140 -1.77 -23.14 -30.45
N GLU A 141 -0.85 -22.79 -31.35
CA GLU A 141 0.56 -22.61 -31.05
C GLU A 141 0.91 -21.16 -30.71
N LEU A 142 1.86 -20.97 -29.80
CA LEU A 142 2.43 -19.67 -29.47
C LEU A 142 3.96 -19.76 -29.56
N ASP A 143 4.56 -18.95 -30.41
CA ASP A 143 6.00 -18.90 -30.59
C ASP A 143 6.70 -18.05 -29.50
N ALA A 144 8.03 -17.95 -29.61
CA ALA A 144 8.85 -17.21 -28.66
C ALA A 144 8.51 -15.71 -28.64
N ASP A 145 8.22 -15.12 -29.81
CA ASP A 145 7.84 -13.70 -29.92
C ASP A 145 6.47 -13.46 -29.26
N GLY A 146 5.51 -14.37 -29.45
CA GLY A 146 4.23 -14.35 -28.75
C GLY A 146 4.38 -14.47 -27.23
N CYS A 147 5.26 -15.35 -26.75
CA CYS A 147 5.57 -15.46 -25.32
C CYS A 147 6.21 -14.18 -24.77
N TRP A 148 7.14 -13.57 -25.52
CA TRP A 148 7.75 -12.30 -25.16
C TRP A 148 6.72 -11.17 -25.08
N MET A 149 5.81 -11.08 -26.06
CA MET A 149 4.71 -10.11 -26.07
C MET A 149 3.80 -10.28 -24.86
N LEU A 150 3.51 -11.52 -24.45
CA LEU A 150 2.67 -11.80 -23.28
C LEU A 150 3.34 -11.29 -22.00
N HIS A 151 4.66 -11.46 -21.88
CA HIS A 151 5.46 -10.87 -20.82
C HIS A 151 5.45 -9.34 -20.84
N GLN A 152 5.49 -8.71 -22.01
CA GLN A 152 5.39 -7.24 -22.09
C GLN A 152 4.05 -6.72 -21.55
N PHE A 153 2.95 -7.37 -21.92
CA PHE A 153 1.65 -6.99 -21.38
C PHE A 153 1.56 -7.25 -19.87
N ALA A 154 2.13 -8.36 -19.36
CA ALA A 154 2.21 -8.62 -17.92
C ALA A 154 3.03 -7.53 -17.20
N GLY A 155 4.13 -7.07 -17.80
CA GLY A 155 4.91 -5.93 -17.34
C GLY A 155 4.08 -4.65 -17.22
N LEU A 156 3.25 -4.32 -18.23
CA LEU A 156 2.37 -3.16 -18.18
C LEU A 156 1.35 -3.22 -17.03
N VAL A 157 0.85 -4.42 -16.72
CA VAL A 157 -0.03 -4.63 -15.55
C VAL A 157 0.74 -4.36 -14.27
N MET A 158 1.96 -4.89 -14.13
CA MET A 158 2.80 -4.68 -12.96
C MET A 158 3.19 -3.21 -12.79
N ASP A 159 3.61 -2.52 -13.85
CA ASP A 159 3.91 -1.08 -13.82
C ASP A 159 2.71 -0.27 -13.29
N GLN A 160 1.51 -0.63 -13.72
CA GLN A 160 0.27 0.02 -13.26
C GLN A 160 -0.03 -0.27 -11.79
N MET A 161 0.27 -1.47 -11.29
CA MET A 161 0.15 -1.85 -9.88
C MET A 161 1.18 -1.11 -9.01
N GLU A 162 2.44 -1.09 -9.44
CA GLU A 162 3.55 -0.43 -8.73
C GLU A 162 3.36 1.08 -8.64
N LEU A 163 2.89 1.71 -9.73
CA LEU A 163 2.59 3.14 -9.74
C LEU A 163 1.55 3.51 -8.67
N ARG A 164 0.51 2.69 -8.51
CA ARG A 164 -0.53 2.92 -7.50
C ARG A 164 -0.03 2.70 -6.08
N LEU A 165 0.74 1.63 -5.88
CA LEU A 165 1.36 1.35 -4.58
C LEU A 165 2.27 2.52 -4.17
N SER A 166 3.10 2.99 -5.09
CA SER A 166 4.01 4.12 -4.87
C SER A 166 3.26 5.42 -4.56
N ALA A 167 2.22 5.75 -5.33
CA ALA A 167 1.39 6.92 -5.07
C ALA A 167 0.72 6.87 -3.69
N ARG A 168 0.19 5.70 -3.31
CA ARG A 168 -0.49 5.49 -2.02
C ARG A 168 0.48 5.58 -0.85
N LYS A 169 1.69 5.00 -0.97
CA LYS A 169 2.79 5.17 -0.02
C LYS A 169 3.22 6.64 0.11
N ALA A 170 3.34 7.37 -1.00
CA ALA A 170 3.70 8.78 -0.98
C ALA A 170 2.64 9.63 -0.25
N ILE A 171 1.35 9.40 -0.52
CA ILE A 171 0.24 10.08 0.17
C ILE A 171 0.24 9.77 1.67
N ALA A 172 0.47 8.51 2.06
CA ALA A 172 0.57 8.12 3.46
C ALA A 172 1.75 8.81 4.18
N SER A 173 2.93 8.83 3.55
CA SER A 173 4.11 9.52 4.09
C SER A 173 3.89 11.02 4.23
N LEU A 174 3.29 11.68 3.23
CA LEU A 174 2.93 13.10 3.31
C LEU A 174 1.95 13.35 4.46
N SER A 175 0.94 12.51 4.62
CA SER A 175 -0.05 12.64 5.70
C SER A 175 0.60 12.53 7.08
N GLN A 176 1.57 11.63 7.26
CA GLN A 176 2.33 11.53 8.52
C GLN A 176 3.20 12.77 8.79
N ILE A 177 3.83 13.34 7.76
CA ILE A 177 4.60 14.58 7.89
C ILE A 177 3.70 15.73 8.30
N PHE A 178 2.53 15.89 7.66
CA PHE A 178 1.57 16.95 8.01
C PHE A 178 1.05 16.81 9.45
N LEU A 179 0.63 15.61 9.85
CA LEU A 179 0.16 15.35 11.23
C LEU A 179 1.27 15.57 12.27
N GLY A 180 2.53 15.22 11.93
CA GLY A 180 3.69 15.49 12.79
C GLY A 180 4.04 16.97 12.90
N ALA A 181 3.89 17.73 11.81
CA ALA A 181 4.13 19.16 11.77
C ALA A 181 3.08 19.95 12.57
N GLU A 182 1.79 19.62 12.45
CA GLU A 182 0.72 20.25 13.25
C GLU A 182 0.95 20.06 14.75
N ARG A 183 1.33 18.84 15.18
CA ARG A 183 1.64 18.55 16.58
C ARG A 183 2.88 19.32 17.09
N SER A 184 3.84 19.59 16.21
CA SER A 184 5.06 20.35 16.55
C SER A 184 4.79 21.84 16.72
N ASP A 185 3.98 22.44 15.84
CA ASP A 185 3.68 23.87 15.90
C ASP A 185 2.75 24.26 17.06
N ASP A 186 1.90 23.35 17.55
CA ASP A 186 1.15 23.56 18.79
C ASP A 186 1.99 23.36 20.05
N LEU A 187 2.99 22.47 20.04
CA LEU A 187 3.89 22.29 21.19
C LEU A 187 4.83 23.48 21.38
N LYS A 188 5.21 24.19 20.30
CA LYS A 188 5.98 25.45 20.36
C LYS A 188 5.23 26.60 21.05
N LYS A 189 3.91 26.51 21.23
CA LYS A 189 3.10 27.52 21.94
C LYS A 189 3.03 27.29 23.44
N LEU A 190 3.62 26.20 23.96
CA LEU A 190 3.63 25.90 25.38
C LEU A 190 4.95 26.39 26.01
N ILE A 191 4.81 27.25 27.01
CA ILE A 191 5.94 27.71 27.83
C ILE A 191 6.03 26.79 29.06
N THR A 192 7.18 26.14 29.24
CA THR A 192 7.43 25.32 30.44
C THR A 192 7.89 26.22 31.58
N VAL A 193 7.20 26.16 32.72
CA VAL A 193 7.51 26.94 33.94
C VAL A 193 7.88 25.99 35.08
N SER A 194 8.98 26.29 35.78
CA SER A 194 9.36 25.59 37.00
C SER A 194 8.40 25.96 38.13
N ALA A 195 7.70 24.97 38.68
CA ALA A 195 6.76 25.19 39.78
C ALA A 195 7.43 25.71 41.07
N TRP A 196 8.73 25.44 41.26
CA TRP A 196 9.47 25.83 42.48
C TRP A 196 10.16 27.20 42.34
N SER A 197 10.87 27.41 41.22
CA SER A 197 11.69 28.61 41.02
C SER A 197 11.02 29.68 40.15
N ARG A 198 9.85 29.38 39.55
CA ARG A 198 9.11 30.25 38.62
C ARG A 198 9.93 30.73 37.42
N LYS A 199 11.00 30.01 37.09
CA LYS A 199 11.78 30.22 35.86
C LYS A 199 11.08 29.60 34.67
N ILE A 200 11.31 30.16 33.48
CA ILE A 200 10.85 29.62 32.20
C ILE A 200 11.98 28.85 31.53
N GLN A 201 11.66 27.74 30.86
CA GLN A 201 12.58 27.05 29.97
C GLN A 201 12.44 27.56 28.52
N VAL A 202 13.52 28.07 27.93
CA VAL A 202 13.62 28.52 26.54
C VAL A 202 14.87 27.93 25.90
N ASP A 203 14.75 27.31 24.73
CA ASP A 203 15.88 26.73 24.00
C ASP A 203 16.77 25.82 24.90
N ASN A 204 16.13 25.05 25.79
CA ASN A 204 16.73 24.21 26.84
C ASN A 204 17.51 24.92 27.97
N VAL A 205 17.39 26.24 28.10
CA VAL A 205 18.00 27.04 29.17
C VAL A 205 16.91 27.60 30.10
N TRP A 206 17.19 27.64 31.41
CA TRP A 206 16.29 28.23 32.41
C TRP A 206 16.58 29.71 32.61
N VAL A 207 15.64 30.56 32.23
CA VAL A 207 15.71 32.03 32.37
C VAL A 207 14.64 32.55 33.33
N SER A 208 14.84 33.73 33.87
CA SER A 208 13.77 34.42 34.60
C SER A 208 12.64 34.84 33.65
N PHE A 209 11.45 35.06 34.21
CA PHE A 209 10.32 35.57 33.44
C PHE A 209 10.62 36.94 32.81
N GLU A 210 11.38 37.78 33.52
CA GLU A 210 11.72 39.13 33.07
C GLU A 210 12.68 39.14 31.89
N GLU A 211 13.77 38.36 31.98
CA GLU A 211 14.70 38.15 30.87
C GLU A 211 13.97 37.62 29.63
N PHE A 212 13.01 36.70 29.81
CA PHE A 212 12.18 36.19 28.72
C PHE A 212 11.36 37.31 28.05
N LEU A 213 10.69 38.16 28.82
CA LEU A 213 9.87 39.25 28.28
C LEU A 213 10.72 40.31 27.55
N VAL A 214 11.91 40.61 28.07
CA VAL A 214 12.84 41.56 27.42
C VAL A 214 13.38 40.97 26.12
N ASP A 215 13.93 39.76 26.14
CA ASP A 215 14.64 39.20 24.99
C ASP A 215 13.70 38.72 23.87
N LYS A 216 12.54 38.13 24.22
CA LYS A 216 11.62 37.57 23.22
C LYS A 216 10.49 38.52 22.83
N LEU A 217 10.06 39.42 23.73
CA LEU A 217 8.93 40.33 23.46
C LEU A 217 9.33 41.80 23.41
N GLY A 218 10.59 42.15 23.73
CA GLY A 218 11.05 43.55 23.75
C GLY A 218 10.39 44.41 24.83
N VAL A 219 9.76 43.79 25.83
CA VAL A 219 9.03 44.49 26.89
C VAL A 219 9.95 44.71 28.08
N SER A 220 10.19 45.97 28.43
CA SER A 220 10.85 46.34 29.69
C SER A 220 9.83 46.39 30.83
N ILE A 221 10.18 45.80 31.97
CA ILE A 221 9.31 45.73 33.14
C ILE A 221 9.78 46.76 34.17
N THR A 222 8.82 47.44 34.80
CA THR A 222 9.07 48.26 35.98
C THR A 222 8.33 47.63 37.15
N HIS A 223 8.93 47.67 38.34
CA HIS A 223 8.28 47.16 39.54
C HIS A 223 7.42 48.24 40.16
N GLY A 224 6.13 47.92 40.33
CA GLY A 224 5.18 48.71 41.09
C GLY A 224 4.48 47.83 42.11
N ILE A 225 3.89 48.46 43.12
CA ILE A 225 2.99 47.78 44.06
C ILE A 225 1.58 48.19 43.64
N ASP A 226 0.70 47.23 43.39
CA ASP A 226 -0.69 47.54 43.09
C ASP A 226 -1.38 48.19 44.30
N PRO A 227 -2.44 48.99 44.09
CA PRO A 227 -3.08 49.72 45.17
C PRO A 227 -3.60 48.85 46.31
N GLU A 228 -4.05 47.62 46.04
CA GLU A 228 -4.57 46.72 47.09
C GLU A 228 -3.42 46.19 47.96
N SER A 229 -2.33 45.71 47.33
CA SER A 229 -1.12 45.29 48.06
C SER A 229 -0.50 46.43 48.85
N ALA A 230 -0.49 47.66 48.32
CA ALA A 230 0.01 48.84 49.02
C ALA A 230 -0.84 49.15 50.27
N GLN A 231 -2.17 49.00 50.16
CA GLN A 231 -3.09 49.19 51.27
C GLN A 231 -2.92 48.12 52.35
N GLU A 232 -2.74 46.85 51.96
CA GLU A 232 -2.46 45.77 52.92
C GLU A 232 -1.15 45.99 53.67
N LEU A 233 -0.09 46.43 52.97
CA LEU A 233 1.19 46.76 53.59
C LEU A 233 1.05 47.90 54.61
N HIS A 234 0.27 48.94 54.26
CA HIS A 234 -0.03 50.03 55.18
C HIS A 234 -0.77 49.52 56.43
N ASN A 235 -1.81 48.71 56.23
CA ASN A 235 -2.59 48.13 57.33
C ASN A 235 -1.73 47.22 58.24
N GLN A 236 -0.82 46.42 57.67
CA GLN A 236 0.09 45.56 58.44
C GLN A 236 1.15 46.36 59.20
N MET A 237 1.64 47.46 58.64
CA MET A 237 2.59 48.37 59.32
C MET A 237 1.95 49.08 60.51
N ASP A 238 0.69 49.50 60.40
CA ASP A 238 -0.05 50.14 61.49
C ASP A 238 -0.38 49.17 62.64
N GLN A 239 -0.70 47.91 62.32
CA GLN A 239 -0.90 46.85 63.32
C GLN A 239 0.39 46.49 64.07
N ARG A 240 1.56 46.58 63.44
CA ARG A 240 2.86 46.36 64.11
C ARG A 240 3.24 47.52 65.03
N LYS A 241 2.86 48.77 64.71
CA LYS A 241 3.10 49.92 65.60
C LYS A 241 2.25 49.87 66.87
N HIS A 242 1.05 49.29 66.82
CA HIS A 242 0.17 49.13 67.99
C HIS A 242 0.51 47.94 68.91
N ARG A 243 1.46 47.07 68.53
CA ARG A 243 1.92 45.93 69.35
C ARG A 243 3.24 46.17 70.10
N SER A 244 3.87 47.33 69.90
CA SER A 244 5.19 47.67 70.48
C SER A 244 5.15 48.84 71.47
N GLY A 245 3.96 49.26 71.93
CA GLY A 245 3.74 50.20 73.03
C GLY A 245 2.95 49.53 74.14
#